data_AF-A0A7J9W267-F1
#
_entry.id   AF-A0A7J9W267-F1
#
_cell.length_a   1.000
_cell.length_b   1.000
_cell.length_c   1.000
_cell.angle_alpha   90.00
_cell.angle_beta   90.00
_cell.angle_gamma   90.00
#
_symmetry.space_group_name_H-M   'P 1'
#
loop_
_entity.id
_entity.type
_entity.pdbx_description
1 polymer ?
#
loop_
_entity_poly.entity_id
_entity_poly.type
_entity_poly.pdbx_seq_one_letter_code
_entity_poly.pdbx_strand_id
1 'polypeptide(L)'
;MKTPHHSRRSTPTSGRPCAYHLRKPGLTRRAKHRTLADLLRRLNPVLRGWCNYFHHGVSARTFSYVDHFAFWRIIGWLRKRHLGLNMHTLVRRFLPGWQVRAEGIDMFRPRAVAIVRYRYRGTKIPTPWSRPPRTPAPVA
;
A
#
# COMPACT_ATOMS: atom_id res chain seq x y z
N MET A 1 44.99 21.85 12.91
CA MET A 1 44.83 20.39 13.13
C MET A 1 43.35 20.10 13.34
N LYS A 2 42.67 19.48 12.36
CA LYS A 2 41.25 19.10 12.47
C LYS A 2 41.12 17.58 12.46
N THR A 3 40.49 17.04 13.49
CA THR A 3 40.06 15.65 13.61
C THR A 3 38.95 15.34 12.57
N PRO A 4 39.03 14.23 11.82
CA PRO A 4 37.93 13.83 10.95
C PRO A 4 36.87 13.08 11.78
N HIS A 5 35.70 13.71 11.92
CA HIS A 5 34.51 13.07 12.47
C HIS A 5 34.04 11.93 11.57
N HIS A 6 33.75 10.79 12.19
CA HIS A 6 33.23 9.56 11.61
C HIS A 6 31.99 9.76 10.73
N SER A 7 32.10 9.44 9.44
CA SER A 7 30.95 9.08 8.59
C SER A 7 30.67 7.58 8.73
N ARG A 8 29.91 7.19 9.77
CA ARG A 8 29.27 5.86 9.79
C ARG A 8 28.18 5.86 8.72
N ARG A 9 28.49 5.23 7.58
CA ARG A 9 27.48 4.81 6.59
C ARG A 9 26.59 3.77 7.25
N SER A 10 25.44 4.22 7.75
CA SER A 10 24.33 3.35 8.12
C SER A 10 23.81 2.70 6.84
N THR A 11 24.25 1.48 6.54
CA THR A 11 23.56 0.62 5.59
C THR A 11 22.28 0.12 6.27
N PRO A 12 21.07 0.42 5.75
CA PRO A 12 19.89 -0.22 6.26
C PRO A 12 19.92 -1.67 5.79
N THR A 13 20.05 -2.55 6.78
CA THR A 13 19.92 -3.99 6.67
C THR A 13 18.67 -4.40 5.89
N SER A 14 18.84 -5.52 5.20
CA SER A 14 17.89 -6.22 4.36
C SER A 14 16.48 -6.32 4.97
N GLY A 15 15.46 -6.05 4.13
CA GLY A 15 14.26 -6.89 4.15
C GLY A 15 12.93 -6.32 4.62
N ARG A 16 12.74 -5.00 4.88
CA ARG A 16 11.40 -4.51 5.31
C ARG A 16 11.01 -3.09 4.85
N PRO A 17 10.79 -2.81 3.54
CA PRO A 17 10.20 -1.53 3.13
C PRO A 17 8.67 -1.47 3.25
N CYS A 18 7.98 -2.59 3.52
CA CYS A 18 6.57 -2.73 3.13
C CYS A 18 5.52 -2.18 4.11
N ALA A 19 5.86 -1.84 5.37
CA ALA A 19 4.84 -1.58 6.39
C ALA A 19 5.02 -0.29 7.20
N TYR A 20 6.08 0.48 6.99
CA TYR A 20 6.38 1.63 7.86
C TYR A 20 5.35 2.77 7.74
N HIS A 21 4.80 3.01 6.53
CA HIS A 21 3.74 4.00 6.33
C HIS A 21 2.39 3.56 6.92
N LEU A 22 2.07 2.27 6.85
CA LEU A 22 0.85 1.69 7.43
C LEU A 22 0.91 1.56 8.96
N ARG A 23 2.11 1.68 9.55
CA ARG A 23 2.35 1.71 10.99
C ARG A 23 2.25 3.12 11.59
N LYS A 24 1.65 4.11 10.91
CA LYS A 24 1.33 5.40 11.54
C LYS A 24 0.18 5.20 12.56
N PRO A 25 0.37 5.44 13.87
CA PRO A 25 -0.65 5.18 14.90
C PRO A 25 -1.95 5.98 14.74
N GLY A 26 -1.92 7.09 13.99
CA GLY A 26 -3.04 8.01 13.83
C GLY A 26 -4.17 7.51 12.93
N LEU A 27 -3.91 6.58 12.01
CA LEU A 27 -4.92 6.03 11.10
C LEU A 27 -5.90 5.09 11.80
N THR A 28 -5.45 4.40 12.86
CA THR A 28 -6.23 3.37 13.56
C THR A 28 -6.39 3.68 15.06
N ARG A 29 -6.41 4.96 15.45
CA ARG A 29 -6.64 5.34 16.85
C ARG A 29 -8.10 5.03 17.21
N ARG A 30 -8.33 4.22 18.25
CA ARG A 30 -9.67 3.76 18.71
C ARG A 30 -10.73 4.87 18.74
N ALA A 31 -10.34 6.07 19.18
CA ALA A 31 -11.23 7.22 19.38
C ALA A 31 -11.69 7.93 18.09
N LYS A 32 -11.13 7.62 16.91
CA LYS A 32 -11.43 8.36 15.67
C LYS A 32 -12.56 7.78 14.81
N HIS A 33 -12.96 6.52 15.03
CA HIS A 33 -13.90 5.83 14.12
C HIS A 33 -15.12 5.33 14.90
N ARG A 34 -16.30 5.89 14.61
CA ARG A 34 -17.55 5.52 15.27
C ARG A 34 -18.12 4.22 14.73
N THR A 35 -17.79 3.79 13.51
CA THR A 35 -18.26 2.53 12.92
C THR A 35 -17.13 1.79 12.18
N LEU A 36 -17.33 0.49 11.89
CA LEU A 36 -16.42 -0.28 11.02
C LEU A 36 -16.36 0.34 9.62
N ALA A 37 -17.49 0.83 9.11
CA ALA A 37 -17.57 1.55 7.84
C ALA A 37 -16.68 2.82 7.83
N ASP A 38 -16.62 3.60 8.93
CA ASP A 38 -15.73 4.77 9.03
C ASP A 38 -14.24 4.39 8.92
N LEU A 39 -13.86 3.27 9.55
CA LEU A 39 -12.51 2.74 9.48
C LEU A 39 -12.17 2.35 8.04
N LEU A 40 -13.07 1.62 7.37
CA LEU A 40 -12.90 1.20 5.98
C LEU A 40 -12.84 2.38 5.02
N ARG A 41 -13.69 3.41 5.20
CA ARG A 41 -13.70 4.64 4.39
C ARG A 41 -12.37 5.39 4.43
N ARG A 42 -11.65 5.34 5.55
CA ARG A 42 -10.32 5.97 5.67
C ARG A 42 -9.18 5.06 5.26
N LEU A 43 -9.31 3.75 5.49
CA LEU A 43 -8.25 2.78 5.19
C LEU A 43 -8.18 2.45 3.68
N ASN A 44 -9.33 2.27 3.02
CA ASN A 44 -9.39 1.85 1.63
C ASN A 44 -8.68 2.82 0.67
N PRO A 45 -8.85 4.16 0.75
CA PRO A 45 -8.13 5.08 -0.13
C PRO A 45 -6.61 5.06 0.08
N VAL A 46 -6.15 4.91 1.32
CA VAL A 46 -4.72 4.81 1.65
C VAL A 46 -4.12 3.53 1.07
N LEU A 47 -4.83 2.39 1.23
CA LEU A 47 -4.40 1.12 0.63
C LEU A 47 -4.42 1.19 -0.90
N ARG A 48 -5.45 1.79 -1.51
CA ARG A 48 -5.54 1.97 -2.96
C ARG A 48 -4.40 2.83 -3.49
N GLY A 49 -4.14 3.98 -2.89
CA GLY A 49 -3.05 4.87 -3.28
C GLY A 49 -1.68 4.21 -3.14
N TRP A 50 -1.46 3.51 -2.01
CA TRP A 50 -0.24 2.75 -1.78
C TRP A 50 -0.07 1.64 -2.83
N CYS A 51 -1.12 0.87 -3.11
CA CYS A 51 -1.05 -0.19 -4.11
C CYS A 51 -0.78 0.38 -5.49
N ASN A 52 -1.45 1.46 -5.89
CA ASN A 52 -1.25 2.07 -7.19
C ASN A 52 0.18 2.59 -7.38
N TYR A 53 0.77 3.22 -6.36
CA TYR A 53 2.15 3.70 -6.41
C TYR A 53 3.16 2.54 -6.51
N PHE A 54 2.95 1.47 -5.74
CA PHE A 54 3.89 0.38 -5.62
C PHE A 54 3.66 -0.78 -6.61
N HIS A 55 2.59 -0.77 -7.41
CA HIS A 55 2.24 -1.90 -8.30
C HIS A 55 3.29 -2.24 -9.36
N HIS A 56 4.19 -1.31 -9.67
CA HIS A 56 5.29 -1.52 -10.62
C HIS A 56 6.55 -2.14 -10.00
N GLY A 57 6.76 -1.96 -8.68
CA GLY A 57 8.05 -2.22 -8.03
C GLY A 57 8.07 -3.34 -7.00
N VAL A 58 6.92 -3.83 -6.54
CA VAL A 58 6.84 -4.89 -5.51
C VAL A 58 6.17 -6.16 -6.00
N SER A 59 6.51 -7.26 -5.33
CA SER A 59 6.02 -8.60 -5.63
C SER A 59 4.62 -8.88 -5.05
N ALA A 60 3.96 -9.92 -5.56
CA ALA A 60 2.68 -10.41 -5.05
C ALA A 60 2.75 -10.85 -3.58
N ARG A 61 3.94 -11.26 -3.13
CA ARG A 61 4.20 -11.60 -1.73
C ARG A 61 4.05 -10.38 -0.82
N THR A 62 4.53 -9.22 -1.26
CA THR A 62 4.37 -7.96 -0.53
C THR A 62 2.90 -7.55 -0.45
N PHE A 63 2.16 -7.65 -1.55
CA PHE A 63 0.72 -7.35 -1.56
C PHE A 63 -0.06 -8.30 -0.63
N SER A 64 0.26 -9.59 -0.63
CA SER A 64 -0.35 -10.56 0.28
C SER A 64 -0.02 -10.27 1.75
N TYR A 65 1.21 -9.83 2.05
CA TYR A 65 1.60 -9.43 3.40
C TYR A 65 0.81 -8.20 3.89
N VAL A 66 0.63 -7.20 3.02
CA VAL A 66 -0.10 -5.96 3.34
C VAL A 66 -1.59 -6.25 3.54
N ASP A 67 -2.17 -7.10 2.70
CA ASP A 67 -3.55 -7.58 2.83
C ASP A 67 -3.77 -8.26 4.18
N HIS A 68 -2.92 -9.24 4.53
CA HIS A 68 -2.96 -9.92 5.82
C HIS A 68 -2.76 -8.96 7.00
N PHE A 69 -1.81 -8.03 6.89
CA PHE A 69 -1.56 -7.03 7.93
C PHE A 69 -2.78 -6.12 8.15
N ALA A 70 -3.40 -5.62 7.07
CA ALA A 70 -4.60 -4.79 7.14
C ALA A 70 -5.78 -5.56 7.74
N PHE A 71 -5.93 -6.82 7.37
CA PHE A 71 -6.96 -7.71 7.90
C PHE A 71 -6.85 -7.90 9.42
N TRP A 72 -5.67 -8.27 9.91
CA TRP A 72 -5.42 -8.41 11.35
C TRP A 72 -5.54 -7.08 12.11
N ARG A 73 -5.22 -5.96 11.46
CA ARG A 73 -5.41 -4.62 12.04
C ARG A 73 -6.89 -4.35 12.33
N ILE A 74 -7.77 -4.71 11.40
CA ILE A 74 -9.22 -4.55 11.54
C ILE A 74 -9.77 -5.49 12.61
N ILE A 75 -9.37 -6.77 12.61
CA ILE A 75 -9.75 -7.71 13.67
C ILE A 75 -9.30 -7.22 15.04
N GLY A 76 -8.05 -6.76 15.16
CA GLY A 76 -7.51 -6.21 16.39
C GLY A 76 -8.29 -4.97 16.86
N TRP A 77 -8.75 -4.13 15.94
CA TRP A 77 -9.62 -2.99 16.26
C TRP A 77 -11.01 -3.42 16.73
N LEU A 78 -11.62 -4.41 16.07
CA LEU A 78 -12.92 -4.98 16.47
C LEU A 78 -12.85 -5.61 17.85
N ARG A 79 -11.84 -6.45 18.13
CA ARG A 79 -11.61 -7.05 19.47
C ARG A 79 -11.46 -5.98 20.55
N LYS A 80 -10.75 -4.91 20.24
CA LYS A 80 -10.50 -3.79 21.15
C LYS A 80 -11.72 -2.91 21.38
N ARG A 81 -12.73 -2.97 20.51
CA ARG A 81 -13.99 -2.23 20.63
C ARG A 81 -15.04 -3.06 21.36
N HIS A 82 -15.06 -4.36 21.09
CA HIS A 82 -16.00 -5.32 21.66
C HIS A 82 -15.31 -6.14 22.75
N LEU A 83 -14.92 -5.48 23.85
CA LEU A 83 -14.39 -6.18 25.01
C LEU A 83 -15.49 -7.08 25.58
N GLY A 84 -15.21 -8.39 25.66
CA GLY A 84 -16.14 -9.40 26.20
C GLY A 84 -16.82 -10.30 25.16
N LEU A 85 -16.73 -9.97 23.86
CA LEU A 85 -17.23 -10.86 22.80
C LEU A 85 -16.16 -11.88 22.40
N ASN A 86 -16.52 -13.16 22.39
CA ASN A 86 -15.66 -14.22 21.88
C ASN A 86 -15.35 -13.97 20.39
N MET A 87 -14.12 -14.26 19.96
CA MET A 87 -13.67 -14.09 18.57
C MET A 87 -14.61 -14.76 17.57
N HIS A 88 -15.08 -15.94 17.92
CA HIS A 88 -16.01 -16.70 17.10
C HIS A 88 -17.35 -15.96 16.90
N THR A 89 -17.92 -15.43 17.98
CA THR A 89 -19.15 -14.61 17.92
C THR A 89 -18.94 -13.32 17.14
N LEU A 90 -17.77 -12.70 17.30
CA LEU A 90 -17.40 -11.48 16.59
C LEU A 90 -17.27 -11.72 15.09
N VAL A 91 -16.61 -12.80 14.67
CA VAL A 91 -16.50 -13.18 13.26
C VAL A 91 -17.86 -13.53 12.68
N ARG A 92 -18.69 -14.30 13.38
CA ARG A 92 -20.05 -14.63 12.91
C ARG A 92 -20.92 -13.40 12.71
N ARG A 93 -20.81 -12.40 13.59
CA ARG A 93 -21.66 -11.21 13.56
C ARG A 93 -21.17 -10.14 12.57
N PHE A 94 -19.85 -9.94 12.46
CA PHE A 94 -19.27 -8.82 11.72
C PHE A 94 -18.42 -9.22 10.51
N LEU A 95 -18.03 -10.49 10.38
CA LEU A 95 -17.17 -11.00 9.30
C LEU A 95 -17.65 -12.37 8.80
N PRO A 96 -18.87 -12.48 8.24
CA PRO A 96 -19.33 -13.73 7.64
C PRO A 96 -18.35 -14.16 6.52
N GLY A 97 -17.87 -15.40 6.60
CA GLY A 97 -16.92 -15.95 5.62
C GLY A 97 -15.56 -15.24 5.57
N TRP A 98 -15.10 -14.63 6.67
CA TRP A 98 -13.85 -13.88 6.76
C TRP A 98 -13.78 -12.67 5.80
N GLN A 99 -14.92 -12.20 5.32
CA GLN A 99 -15.02 -10.99 4.50
C GLN A 99 -15.32 -9.80 5.42
N VAL A 100 -14.42 -8.81 5.45
CA VAL A 100 -14.69 -7.55 6.14
C VAL A 100 -15.59 -6.71 5.25
N ARG A 101 -16.89 -6.70 5.55
CA ARG A 101 -17.91 -5.89 4.88
C ARG A 101 -18.68 -5.11 5.94
N ALA A 102 -18.90 -3.81 5.73
CA ALA A 102 -19.71 -2.99 6.62
C ALA A 102 -20.46 -1.93 5.81
N GLU A 103 -21.78 -1.84 6.00
CA GLU A 103 -22.63 -0.81 5.35
C GLU A 103 -22.44 -0.75 3.81
N GLY A 104 -22.32 -1.91 3.16
CA GLY A 104 -22.07 -1.99 1.70
C GLY A 104 -20.63 -1.67 1.26
N ILE A 105 -19.71 -1.42 2.19
CA ILE A 105 -18.30 -1.15 1.92
C ILE A 105 -17.47 -2.39 2.24
N ASP A 106 -16.78 -2.90 1.22
CA ASP A 106 -15.86 -4.02 1.35
C ASP A 106 -14.44 -3.51 1.64
N MET A 107 -13.69 -4.26 2.44
CA MET A 107 -12.25 -4.04 2.56
C MET A 107 -11.58 -4.23 1.20
N PHE A 108 -10.79 -3.22 0.79
CA PHE A 108 -9.95 -3.34 -0.39
C PHE A 108 -8.96 -4.50 -0.22
N ARG A 109 -8.83 -5.35 -1.25
CA ARG A 109 -7.91 -6.50 -1.27
C ARG A 109 -6.67 -6.18 -2.10
N PRO A 110 -5.56 -5.71 -1.50
CA PRO A 110 -4.29 -5.50 -2.19
C PRO A 110 -3.81 -6.71 -2.99
N ARG A 111 -4.11 -7.92 -2.48
CA ARG A 111 -3.75 -9.18 -3.15
C ARG A 111 -4.36 -9.34 -4.55
N ALA A 112 -5.53 -8.75 -4.79
CA ALA A 112 -6.22 -8.84 -6.07
C ALA A 112 -5.71 -7.84 -7.11
N VAL A 113 -4.85 -6.88 -6.71
CA VAL A 113 -4.30 -5.87 -7.63
C VAL A 113 -3.30 -6.54 -8.56
N ALA A 114 -3.53 -6.43 -9.87
CA ALA A 114 -2.61 -6.94 -10.88
C ALA A 114 -1.28 -6.18 -10.82
N ILE A 115 -0.18 -6.92 -10.78
CA ILE A 115 1.17 -6.36 -10.73
C ILE A 115 1.63 -6.14 -12.15
N VAL A 116 1.58 -4.90 -12.60
CA VAL A 116 2.15 -4.50 -13.88
C VAL A 116 3.65 -4.30 -13.70
N ARG A 117 4.41 -5.37 -13.94
CA ARG A 117 5.87 -5.26 -14.02
C ARG A 117 6.22 -4.31 -15.14
N TYR A 118 7.20 -3.43 -14.89
CA TYR A 118 7.74 -2.59 -15.94
C TYR A 118 8.20 -3.47 -17.10
N ARG A 119 7.51 -3.38 -18.23
CA ARG A 119 7.98 -3.99 -19.46
C ARG A 119 9.17 -3.14 -19.90
N TYR A 120 10.35 -3.75 -19.95
CA TYR A 120 11.55 -3.08 -20.41
C TYR A 120 11.28 -2.44 -21.78
N ARG A 121 11.19 -1.11 -21.81
CA ARG A 121 10.91 -0.33 -23.03
C ARG A 121 12.18 0.02 -23.81
N GLY A 122 13.35 -0.34 -23.27
CA GLY A 122 14.66 -0.17 -23.90
C GLY A 122 14.89 1.22 -24.51
N THR A 123 15.65 1.26 -25.59
CA THR A 123 15.94 2.44 -26.42
C THR A 123 14.74 2.92 -27.26
N LYS A 124 13.54 2.35 -27.10
CA LYS A 124 12.33 2.71 -27.88
C LYS A 124 11.60 3.95 -27.37
N ILE A 125 12.14 4.67 -26.40
CA ILE A 125 11.61 5.97 -25.97
C ILE A 125 12.22 7.00 -26.91
N PRO A 126 11.45 7.60 -27.84
CA PRO A 126 11.99 8.68 -28.68
C PRO A 126 12.41 9.81 -27.76
N THR A 127 13.71 10.11 -27.73
CA THR A 127 14.22 11.25 -26.99
C THR A 127 14.16 12.47 -27.92
N PRO A 128 13.84 13.68 -27.41
CA PRO A 128 13.73 14.87 -28.24
C PRO A 128 15.04 15.22 -28.97
N TRP A 129 16.18 14.72 -28.47
CA TRP A 129 17.52 14.93 -29.03
C TRP A 129 17.90 13.96 -30.15
N SER A 130 17.08 12.94 -30.44
CA SER A 130 17.32 11.98 -31.53
C SER A 130 16.48 12.26 -32.78
N ARG A 131 15.91 13.46 -32.91
CA ARG A 131 15.23 13.88 -34.14
C ARG A 131 16.26 14.13 -35.25
N PRO A 132 16.14 13.49 -36.43
CA PRO A 132 16.96 13.87 -37.57
C PRO A 132 16.70 15.34 -37.92
N PRO A 133 17.71 16.09 -38.39
CA PRO A 133 17.52 17.46 -38.84
C PRO A 133 16.41 17.48 -39.91
N ARG A 134 15.46 18.41 -39.78
CA ARG A 134 14.44 18.58 -40.83
C ARG A 134 15.18 19.03 -42.08
N THR A 135 15.16 18.21 -43.13
CA THR A 135 15.54 18.66 -44.46
C THR A 135 14.61 19.81 -44.84
N PRO A 136 15.12 21.02 -45.09
CA PRO A 136 14.28 22.11 -45.58
C PRO A 136 13.69 21.71 -46.93
N ALA A 137 12.39 21.95 -47.11
CA ALA A 137 11.70 21.66 -48.35
C ALA A 137 12.35 22.47 -49.50
N PRO A 138 12.48 21.89 -50.72
CA PRO A 138 12.99 22.63 -51.85
C PRO A 138 12.05 23.80 -52.14
N VAL A 139 12.62 25.01 -52.13
CA VAL A 139 11.96 26.21 -52.64
C VAL A 139 11.82 26.06 -54.16
N ALA A 140 10.58 26.18 -54.63
CA ALA A 140 10.24 26.19 -56.05
C ALA A 140 10.39 27.60 -56.63
#